data_AF-A0A7Y0DCN3-F1
#
_entry.id   AF-A0A7Y0DCN3-F1
#
_cell.length_a   1.000
_cell.length_b   1.000
_cell.length_c   1.000
_cell.angle_alpha   90.00
_cell.angle_beta   90.00
_cell.angle_gamma   90.00
#
_symmetry.space_group_name_H-M   'P 1'
#
loop_
_entity.id
_entity.type
_entity.pdbx_description
1 polymer ?
#
loop_
_entity_poly.entity_id
_entity_poly.type
_entity_poly.pdbx_seq_one_letter_code
_entity_poly.pdbx_strand_id
1 'polypeptide(L)'
;MIVALLGLFGVGTADPAQAATGAPTITIQGVEVGGKVQLTATLTGANGQPQADSAVEFSFSTTEFGTPARLVPLGSINTDKTGVAKLTLGGDADHMYLPTTVGPQEFVATFTPTTADAKPISASATVNITVARSAYTPAPDKPLAGVGKGLVVALFAIVAAVWFTMATQVWRVRRATRGVRKPTTSSA
;
A
#
# COMPACT_ATOMS: atom_id res chain seq x y z
N MET A 1 -38.53 -60.01 56.15
CA MET A 1 -38.39 -58.53 56.25
C MET A 1 -36.93 -58.24 56.58
N ILE A 2 -36.10 -57.54 55.81
CA ILE A 2 -36.26 -56.65 54.65
C ILE A 2 -35.08 -56.92 53.69
N VAL A 3 -35.37 -56.97 52.38
CA VAL A 3 -34.44 -56.82 51.27
C VAL A 3 -34.57 -55.36 50.79
N ALA A 4 -33.46 -54.62 50.70
CA ALA A 4 -33.21 -53.35 49.98
C ALA A 4 -31.95 -52.72 50.61
N LEU A 5 -30.96 -52.17 49.91
CA LEU A 5 -31.08 -51.08 48.94
C LEU A 5 -29.78 -50.97 48.11
N LEU A 6 -29.96 -50.87 46.78
CA LEU A 6 -29.21 -50.15 45.74
C LEU A 6 -27.86 -49.50 46.10
N GLY A 7 -26.81 -49.52 45.27
CA GLY A 7 -26.79 -49.51 43.81
C GLY A 7 -26.21 -48.18 43.29
N LEU A 8 -25.41 -48.30 42.22
CA LEU A 8 -24.96 -47.25 41.28
C LEU A 8 -23.64 -46.51 41.56
N PHE A 9 -22.59 -47.15 41.06
CA PHE A 9 -21.60 -46.59 40.12
C PHE A 9 -21.99 -45.23 39.49
N GLY A 10 -21.34 -44.16 39.92
CA GLY A 10 -21.27 -42.91 39.18
C GLY A 10 -20.11 -42.94 38.19
N VAL A 11 -20.28 -43.64 37.06
CA VAL A 11 -19.42 -43.42 35.89
C VAL A 11 -19.96 -42.17 35.21
N GLY A 12 -19.33 -41.03 35.47
CA GLY A 12 -19.58 -39.82 34.70
C GLY A 12 -19.31 -40.13 33.24
N THR A 13 -20.34 -39.99 32.41
CA THR A 13 -20.25 -40.08 30.95
C THR A 13 -19.34 -38.96 30.48
N ALA A 14 -18.05 -39.24 30.33
CA ALA A 14 -17.22 -38.47 29.44
C ALA A 14 -17.83 -38.63 28.05
N ASP A 15 -18.27 -37.53 27.45
CA ASP A 15 -18.70 -37.52 26.06
C ASP A 15 -17.64 -38.24 25.22
N PRO A 16 -18.04 -39.15 24.32
CA PRO A 16 -17.07 -39.81 23.47
C PRO A 16 -16.31 -38.74 22.70
N ALA A 17 -14.99 -38.71 22.87
CA ALA A 17 -14.10 -37.93 22.04
C ALA A 17 -14.36 -38.36 20.59
N GLN A 18 -15.16 -37.57 19.88
CA GLN A 18 -15.47 -37.80 18.48
C GLN A 18 -14.15 -37.65 17.72
N ALA A 19 -13.55 -38.79 17.37
CA ALA A 19 -12.43 -38.84 16.46
C ALA A 19 -12.92 -38.32 15.11
N ALA A 20 -12.69 -37.03 14.86
CA ALA A 20 -12.96 -36.41 13.58
C ALA A 20 -12.10 -37.10 12.52
N THR A 21 -12.74 -37.83 11.60
CA THR A 21 -12.11 -38.60 10.53
C THR A 21 -11.88 -37.78 9.25
N GLY A 22 -12.30 -36.51 9.22
CA GLY A 22 -12.08 -35.60 8.09
C GLY A 22 -10.76 -34.85 8.18
N ALA A 23 -10.23 -34.42 7.04
CA ALA A 23 -9.16 -33.42 7.00
C ALA A 23 -9.78 -32.01 7.02
N PRO A 24 -9.15 -31.02 7.67
CA PRO A 24 -9.58 -29.64 7.55
C PRO A 24 -9.50 -29.19 6.09
N THR A 25 -10.39 -28.28 5.71
CA THR A 25 -10.44 -27.72 4.35
C THR A 25 -10.42 -26.19 4.42
N ILE A 26 -9.73 -25.58 3.46
CA ILE A 26 -9.68 -24.14 3.31
C ILE A 26 -10.11 -23.76 1.90
N THR A 27 -10.88 -22.68 1.79
CA THR A 27 -11.23 -22.05 0.51
C THR A 27 -10.92 -20.58 0.59
N ILE A 28 -10.63 -19.95 -0.54
CA ILE A 28 -10.38 -18.52 -0.63
C ILE A 28 -11.20 -17.93 -1.78
N GLN A 29 -11.74 -16.74 -1.54
CA GLN A 29 -12.35 -15.89 -2.56
C GLN A 29 -11.73 -14.50 -2.46
N GLY A 30 -11.63 -13.82 -3.60
CA GLY A 30 -11.08 -12.48 -3.66
C GLY A 30 -11.91 -11.58 -4.57
N VAL A 31 -12.12 -10.35 -4.14
CA VAL A 31 -12.84 -9.33 -4.90
C VAL A 31 -12.03 -8.04 -4.89
N GLU A 32 -11.86 -7.42 -6.05
CA GLU A 32 -11.23 -6.11 -6.19
C GLU A 32 -12.30 -5.01 -6.31
N VAL A 33 -12.16 -3.95 -5.51
CA VAL A 33 -13.06 -2.79 -5.52
C VAL A 33 -12.22 -1.52 -5.36
N GLY A 34 -12.09 -0.74 -6.45
CA GLY A 34 -11.49 0.59 -6.41
C GLY A 34 -9.97 0.59 -6.12
N GLY A 35 -9.26 -0.46 -6.51
CA GLY A 35 -7.84 -0.67 -6.26
C GLY A 35 -7.51 -1.24 -4.88
N LYS A 36 -8.53 -1.69 -4.15
CA LYS A 36 -8.39 -2.48 -2.91
C LYS A 36 -8.83 -3.91 -3.18
N VAL A 37 -8.19 -4.87 -2.52
CA VAL A 37 -8.53 -6.28 -2.66
C VAL A 37 -9.03 -6.81 -1.34
N GLN A 38 -10.21 -7.41 -1.35
CA GLN A 38 -10.77 -8.10 -0.22
C GLN A 38 -10.66 -9.60 -0.43
N LEU A 39 -9.87 -10.25 0.40
CA LEU A 39 -9.70 -11.70 0.45
C LEU A 39 -10.52 -12.25 1.60
N THR A 40 -11.28 -13.30 1.33
CA THR A 40 -12.09 -14.01 2.32
C THR A 40 -11.71 -15.48 2.26
N ALA A 41 -11.07 -15.98 3.31
CA ALA A 41 -10.80 -17.39 3.48
C ALA A 41 -11.86 -18.01 4.41
N THR A 42 -12.34 -19.20 4.05
CA THR A 42 -13.25 -19.98 4.89
C THR A 42 -12.57 -21.29 5.28
N LEU A 43 -12.45 -21.53 6.58
CA LEU A 43 -11.81 -22.69 7.17
C LEU A 43 -12.84 -23.60 7.83
N THR A 44 -12.89 -24.84 7.37
CA THR A 44 -13.70 -25.90 7.96
C THR A 44 -12.78 -26.91 8.62
N GLY A 45 -13.01 -27.19 9.90
CA GLY A 45 -12.25 -28.16 10.67
C GLY A 45 -12.50 -29.60 10.21
N ALA A 46 -11.69 -30.51 10.74
CA ALA A 46 -11.77 -31.96 10.50
C ALA A 46 -13.14 -32.58 10.80
N ASN A 47 -13.90 -31.98 11.70
CA ASN A 47 -15.25 -32.39 12.11
C ASN A 47 -16.35 -31.85 11.19
N GLY A 48 -16.00 -31.16 10.11
CA GLY A 48 -16.94 -30.51 9.20
C GLY A 48 -17.58 -29.23 9.77
N GLN A 49 -17.14 -28.78 10.95
CA GLN A 49 -17.63 -27.54 11.56
C GLN A 49 -16.68 -26.38 11.24
N PRO A 50 -17.17 -25.13 11.29
CA PRO A 50 -16.31 -23.97 11.16
C PRO A 50 -15.23 -23.94 12.24
N GLN A 51 -14.01 -23.64 11.84
CA GLN A 51 -12.87 -23.60 12.75
C GLN A 51 -12.52 -22.16 13.11
N ALA A 52 -12.86 -21.77 14.34
CA ALA A 52 -12.67 -20.42 14.86
C ALA A 52 -11.28 -20.20 15.47
N ASP A 53 -10.90 -18.93 15.61
CA ASP A 53 -9.67 -18.43 16.24
C ASP A 53 -8.39 -19.13 15.73
N SER A 54 -8.41 -19.48 14.44
CA SER A 54 -7.30 -20.14 13.76
C SER A 54 -6.63 -19.17 12.82
N ALA A 55 -5.31 -19.03 12.94
CA ALA A 55 -4.53 -18.12 12.10
C ALA A 55 -4.48 -18.63 10.66
N VAL A 56 -4.94 -17.80 9.73
CA VAL A 56 -4.84 -18.04 8.28
C VAL A 56 -3.87 -17.03 7.69
N GLU A 57 -2.80 -17.53 7.09
CA GLU A 57 -1.80 -16.72 6.42
C GLU A 57 -2.21 -16.44 4.98
N PHE A 58 -2.16 -15.19 4.57
CA PHE A 58 -2.43 -14.77 3.21
C PHE A 58 -1.12 -14.37 2.52
N SER A 59 -1.00 -14.74 1.25
CA SER A 59 0.13 -14.39 0.40
C SER A 59 -0.34 -14.12 -1.03
N PHE A 60 0.49 -13.45 -1.83
CA PHE A 60 0.30 -13.40 -3.27
C PHE A 60 1.46 -14.08 -4.00
N SER A 61 1.16 -14.66 -5.15
CA SER A 61 2.11 -15.35 -6.02
C SER A 61 2.67 -14.37 -7.05
N THR A 62 3.99 -14.27 -7.16
CA THR A 62 4.64 -13.38 -8.13
C THR A 62 5.93 -13.96 -8.69
N THR A 63 6.19 -13.67 -9.96
CA THR A 63 7.44 -14.00 -10.67
C THR A 63 8.45 -12.86 -10.66
N GLU A 64 8.12 -11.71 -10.04
CA GLU A 64 9.02 -10.55 -9.94
C GLU A 64 10.33 -10.89 -9.20
N PHE A 65 10.29 -11.88 -8.30
CA PHE A 65 11.45 -12.38 -7.55
C PHE A 65 12.09 -13.64 -8.17
N GLY A 66 11.85 -13.87 -9.46
CA GLY A 66 12.40 -14.97 -10.23
C GLY A 66 11.41 -16.10 -10.49
N THR A 67 11.90 -17.16 -11.14
CA THR A 67 11.14 -18.35 -11.48
C THR A 67 11.68 -19.57 -10.71
N PRO A 68 10.82 -20.45 -10.17
CA PRO A 68 9.34 -20.40 -10.18
C PRO A 68 8.76 -19.25 -9.34
N ALA A 69 7.46 -18.97 -9.52
CA ALA A 69 6.75 -17.93 -8.78
C ALA A 69 6.93 -18.12 -7.26
N ARG A 70 7.14 -17.01 -6.55
CA ARG A 70 7.34 -16.98 -5.10
C ARG A 70 6.09 -16.44 -4.41
N LEU A 71 5.79 -17.00 -3.25
CA LEU A 71 4.75 -16.49 -2.36
C LEU A 71 5.32 -15.36 -1.50
N VAL A 72 4.66 -14.21 -1.55
CA VAL A 72 5.01 -13.04 -0.74
C VAL A 72 3.93 -12.88 0.34
N PRO A 73 4.30 -12.87 1.63
CA PRO A 73 3.32 -12.79 2.72
C PRO A 73 2.64 -11.42 2.73
N LEU A 74 1.32 -11.42 2.91
CA LEU A 74 0.47 -10.24 3.00
C LEU A 74 -0.03 -9.97 4.42
N GLY A 75 -0.01 -10.99 5.28
CA GLY A 75 -0.46 -10.91 6.67
C GLY A 75 -1.11 -12.22 7.13
N SER A 76 -1.51 -12.26 8.40
CA SER A 76 -2.23 -13.39 9.00
C SER A 76 -3.46 -12.85 9.73
N ILE A 77 -4.60 -13.52 9.55
CA ILE A 77 -5.87 -13.14 10.18
C ILE A 77 -6.46 -14.37 10.85
N ASN A 78 -6.89 -14.23 12.10
CA ASN A 78 -7.60 -15.29 12.80
C ASN A 78 -9.02 -15.40 12.25
N THR A 79 -9.48 -16.64 12.07
CA THR A 79 -10.87 -16.92 11.71
C THR A 79 -11.83 -16.49 12.82
N ASP A 80 -12.98 -15.96 12.43
CA ASP A 80 -14.06 -15.65 13.36
C ASP A 80 -14.80 -16.92 13.81
N LYS A 81 -15.88 -16.75 14.59
CA LYS A 81 -16.72 -17.85 15.08
C LYS A 81 -17.37 -18.68 13.96
N THR A 82 -17.44 -18.14 12.75
CA THR A 82 -17.97 -18.79 11.55
C THR A 82 -16.88 -19.42 10.68
N GLY A 83 -15.63 -19.46 11.17
CA GLY A 83 -14.50 -20.02 10.44
C GLY A 83 -14.00 -19.13 9.30
N VAL A 84 -14.39 -17.85 9.29
CA VAL A 84 -14.07 -16.91 8.20
C VAL A 84 -12.94 -15.97 8.62
N ALA A 85 -11.89 -15.90 7.81
CA ALA A 85 -10.81 -14.93 7.94
C ALA A 85 -10.89 -13.93 6.78
N LYS A 86 -10.95 -12.65 7.10
CA LYS A 86 -11.16 -11.58 6.12
C LYS A 86 -10.01 -10.59 6.14
N LEU A 87 -9.29 -10.50 5.02
CA LEU A 87 -8.18 -9.58 4.83
C LEU A 87 -8.54 -8.53 3.77
N THR A 88 -8.35 -7.25 4.07
CA THR A 88 -8.55 -6.17 3.10
C THR A 88 -7.22 -5.44 2.85
N LEU A 89 -6.66 -5.64 1.66
CA LEU A 89 -5.43 -5.03 1.19
C LEU A 89 -5.67 -3.57 0.78
N GLY A 90 -4.81 -2.66 1.23
CA GLY A 90 -4.96 -1.22 1.04
C GLY A 90 -6.12 -0.61 1.86
N GLY A 91 -6.64 -1.37 2.83
CA GLY A 91 -7.75 -0.99 3.69
C GLY A 91 -7.35 -0.51 5.08
N ASP A 92 -6.19 -0.96 5.58
CA ASP A 92 -5.83 -0.91 7.00
C ASP A 92 -4.32 -0.68 7.21
N ALA A 93 -3.95 -0.06 8.34
CA ALA A 93 -2.60 0.37 8.73
C ALA A 93 -1.54 -0.73 8.58
N ASP A 94 -1.90 -1.96 8.94
CA ASP A 94 -1.00 -3.11 8.94
C ASP A 94 -0.99 -3.87 7.60
N HIS A 95 -1.94 -3.55 6.71
CA HIS A 95 -2.18 -4.27 5.45
C HIS A 95 -2.12 -3.31 4.24
N MET A 96 -1.01 -2.57 4.18
CA MET A 96 -0.76 -1.49 3.21
C MET A 96 -0.50 -1.97 1.77
N TYR A 97 -0.41 -3.28 1.53
CA TYR A 97 -0.19 -3.78 0.17
C TYR A 97 -1.33 -3.30 -0.75
N LEU A 98 -0.95 -2.67 -1.86
CA LEU A 98 -1.86 -2.29 -2.93
C LEU A 98 -1.35 -2.95 -4.22
N PRO A 99 -2.21 -3.59 -5.01
CA PRO A 99 -1.80 -4.17 -6.28
C PRO A 99 -1.11 -3.13 -7.17
N THR A 100 0.09 -3.45 -7.64
CA THR A 100 0.92 -2.56 -8.47
C THR A 100 0.74 -2.78 -9.97
N THR A 101 0.06 -3.86 -10.37
CA THR A 101 -0.07 -4.30 -11.76
C THR A 101 -1.54 -4.64 -12.06
N VAL A 102 -2.04 -4.18 -13.20
CA VAL A 102 -3.40 -4.50 -13.71
C VAL A 102 -3.38 -5.90 -14.31
N GLY A 103 -4.46 -6.66 -14.11
CA GLY A 103 -4.64 -8.01 -14.65
C GLY A 103 -4.82 -9.08 -13.57
N PRO A 104 -4.82 -10.37 -13.97
CA PRO A 104 -5.01 -11.47 -13.04
C PRO A 104 -3.82 -11.59 -12.08
N GLN A 105 -4.11 -11.60 -10.79
CA GLN A 105 -3.15 -11.87 -9.72
C GLN A 105 -3.64 -13.04 -8.87
N GLU A 106 -2.73 -13.96 -8.55
CA GLU A 106 -3.04 -15.13 -7.73
C GLU A 106 -2.73 -14.84 -6.25
N PHE A 107 -3.71 -15.09 -5.40
CA PHE A 107 -3.62 -15.01 -3.95
C PHE A 107 -3.78 -16.39 -3.35
N VAL A 108 -3.03 -16.66 -2.28
CA VAL A 108 -3.00 -17.96 -1.61
C VAL A 108 -3.29 -17.75 -0.12
N ALA A 109 -4.24 -18.51 0.41
CA ALA A 109 -4.45 -18.65 1.84
C ALA A 109 -3.89 -20.00 2.30
N THR A 110 -3.14 -19.98 3.41
CA THR A 110 -2.53 -21.17 4.01
C THR A 110 -2.96 -21.27 5.47
N PHE A 111 -3.34 -22.48 5.86
CA PHE A 111 -3.63 -22.84 7.24
C PHE A 111 -2.71 -23.99 7.67
N THR A 112 -2.00 -23.79 8.77
CA THR A 112 -1.17 -24.81 9.40
C THR A 112 -1.88 -25.29 10.67
N PRO A 113 -2.38 -26.53 10.70
CA PRO A 113 -3.00 -27.05 11.91
C PRO A 113 -1.99 -27.12 13.06
N THR A 114 -2.45 -26.90 14.29
CA THR A 114 -1.60 -26.85 15.49
C THR A 114 -1.12 -28.21 15.99
N THR A 115 -1.54 -29.30 15.33
CA THR A 115 -1.07 -30.66 15.63
C THR A 115 0.33 -30.89 15.06
N ALA A 116 1.22 -31.47 15.86
CA ALA A 116 2.66 -31.53 15.59
C ALA A 116 3.06 -32.16 14.24
N ASP A 117 2.22 -33.03 13.68
CA ASP A 117 2.48 -33.75 12.42
C ASP A 117 1.57 -33.30 11.26
N ALA A 118 0.78 -32.25 11.44
CA ALA A 118 -0.15 -31.83 10.40
C ALA A 118 0.53 -31.01 9.31
N LYS A 119 0.33 -31.43 8.07
CA LYS A 119 0.77 -30.70 6.88
C LYS A 119 -0.08 -29.43 6.70
N PRO A 120 0.52 -28.29 6.35
CA PRO A 120 -0.23 -27.10 5.94
C PRO A 120 -1.14 -27.41 4.76
N ILE A 121 -2.35 -26.83 4.79
CA ILE A 121 -3.29 -26.83 3.67
C ILE A 121 -3.33 -25.43 3.07
N SER A 122 -3.45 -25.35 1.75
CA SER A 122 -3.51 -24.08 1.03
C SER A 122 -4.61 -24.09 -0.03
N ALA A 123 -5.18 -22.92 -0.28
CA ALA A 123 -6.10 -22.67 -1.38
C ALA A 123 -5.68 -21.39 -2.11
N SER A 124 -5.90 -21.34 -3.42
CA SER A 124 -5.62 -20.15 -4.22
C SER A 124 -6.86 -19.61 -4.93
N ALA A 125 -6.85 -18.30 -5.18
CA ALA A 125 -7.85 -17.61 -5.97
C ALA A 125 -7.17 -16.56 -6.86
N THR A 126 -7.63 -16.47 -8.09
CA THR A 126 -7.20 -15.42 -9.02
C THR A 126 -8.17 -14.25 -8.95
N VAL A 127 -7.66 -13.06 -8.64
CA VAL A 127 -8.42 -11.81 -8.64
C VAL A 127 -7.96 -10.98 -9.82
N ASN A 128 -8.91 -10.50 -10.62
CA ASN A 128 -8.59 -9.60 -11.72
C ASN A 128 -8.53 -8.16 -11.22
N ILE A 129 -7.31 -7.61 -11.15
CA ILE A 129 -7.06 -6.26 -10.69
C ILE A 129 -7.36 -5.27 -11.81
N THR A 130 -8.30 -4.35 -11.59
CA THR A 130 -8.64 -3.30 -12.57
C THR A 130 -7.92 -1.99 -12.31
N VAL A 131 -7.55 -1.71 -11.05
CA VAL A 131 -6.86 -0.47 -10.65
C VAL A 131 -5.55 -0.81 -9.96
N ALA A 132 -4.43 -0.48 -10.61
CA ALA A 132 -3.10 -0.57 -10.03
C ALA A 132 -2.71 0.73 -9.32
N ARG A 133 -2.11 0.64 -8.14
CA ARG A 133 -1.57 1.77 -7.38
C ARG A 133 -0.11 1.52 -7.05
N SER A 134 0.73 2.48 -7.45
CA SER A 134 2.15 2.44 -7.11
C SER A 134 2.36 2.86 -5.65
N ALA A 135 3.26 2.18 -4.95
CA ALA A 135 3.75 2.59 -3.65
C ALA A 135 4.67 3.83 -3.73
N TYR A 136 5.12 4.20 -4.93
CA TYR A 136 6.00 5.35 -5.12
C TYR A 136 5.22 6.66 -5.03
N THR A 137 5.53 7.46 -4.01
CA THR A 137 5.18 8.88 -3.96
C THR A 137 6.39 9.68 -4.44
N PRO A 138 6.27 10.46 -5.53
CA PRO A 138 7.35 11.30 -5.99
C PRO A 138 7.85 12.22 -4.89
N ALA A 139 9.16 12.47 -4.85
CA ALA A 139 9.72 13.45 -3.94
C ALA A 139 9.03 14.81 -4.16
N PRO A 140 8.74 15.57 -3.09
CA PRO A 140 8.25 16.94 -3.23
C PRO A 140 9.17 17.76 -4.13
N ASP A 141 8.59 18.69 -4.88
CA ASP A 141 9.37 19.59 -5.73
C ASP A 141 10.48 20.26 -4.90
N LYS A 142 11.70 20.29 -5.46
CA LYS A 142 12.84 20.90 -4.76
C LYS A 142 12.53 22.37 -4.49
N PRO A 143 12.70 22.87 -3.25
CA PRO A 143 12.33 24.24 -2.87
C PRO A 143 13.10 25.33 -3.64
N LEU A 144 14.20 24.95 -4.30
CA LEU A 144 15.06 25.87 -5.06
C LEU A 144 15.00 25.64 -6.58
N ALA A 145 14.12 24.74 -7.06
CA ALA A 145 13.91 24.53 -8.49
C ALA A 145 13.26 25.78 -9.11
N GLY A 146 14.09 26.71 -9.59
CA GLY A 146 13.63 27.97 -10.18
C GLY A 146 14.40 29.20 -9.69
N VAL A 147 15.10 29.10 -8.57
CA VAL A 147 15.92 30.21 -8.02
C VAL A 147 17.00 30.64 -9.01
N GLY A 148 17.60 29.70 -9.75
CA GLY A 148 18.58 30.02 -10.80
C GLY A 148 18.02 30.92 -11.91
N LYS A 149 16.78 30.67 -12.36
CA LYS A 149 16.14 31.51 -13.40
C LYS A 149 15.79 32.88 -12.85
N GLY A 150 15.30 32.96 -11.61
CA GLY A 150 15.03 34.23 -10.93
C GLY A 150 16.28 35.08 -10.75
N LEU A 151 17.39 34.47 -10.34
CA LEU A 151 18.69 35.14 -10.17
C LEU A 151 19.19 35.74 -11.49
N VAL A 152 19.13 34.99 -12.59
CA VAL A 152 19.57 35.47 -13.91
C VAL A 152 18.73 36.67 -14.35
N VAL A 153 17.40 36.60 -14.22
CA VAL A 153 16.51 37.71 -14.58
C VAL A 153 16.81 38.95 -13.73
N ALA A 154 17.01 38.79 -12.42
CA ALA A 154 17.33 39.89 -11.53
C ALA A 154 18.67 40.56 -11.89
N LEU A 155 19.70 39.76 -12.18
CA LEU A 155 21.01 40.28 -12.62
C LEU A 155 20.91 41.06 -13.94
N PHE A 156 20.18 40.53 -14.92
CA PHE A 156 19.95 41.23 -16.19
C PHE A 156 19.19 42.55 -15.99
N ALA A 157 18.19 42.59 -15.11
CA ALA A 157 17.45 43.80 -14.80
C ALA A 157 18.33 44.88 -14.14
N ILE A 158 19.22 44.49 -13.22
CA ILE A 158 20.18 45.39 -12.57
C ILE A 158 21.14 45.97 -13.62
N VAL A 159 21.71 45.12 -14.47
CA VAL A 159 22.61 45.57 -15.55
C VAL A 159 21.88 46.54 -16.49
N ALA A 160 20.66 46.21 -16.92
CA ALA A 160 19.86 47.09 -17.76
C ALA A 160 19.58 48.45 -17.11
N ALA A 161 19.30 48.48 -15.79
CA ALA A 161 19.10 49.72 -15.05
C ALA A 161 20.38 50.58 -15.00
N VAL A 162 21.55 49.97 -14.83
CA VAL A 162 22.85 50.69 -14.88
C VAL A 162 23.08 51.27 -16.28
N TRP A 163 22.86 50.49 -17.33
CA TRP A 163 22.97 50.99 -18.71
C TRP A 163 22.01 52.15 -18.98
N PHE A 164 20.78 52.05 -18.50
CA PHE A 164 19.77 53.10 -18.66
C PHE A 164 20.18 54.38 -17.93
N THR A 165 20.64 54.28 -16.69
CA THR A 165 21.11 55.47 -15.93
C THR A 165 22.31 56.12 -16.62
N MET A 166 23.31 55.33 -17.09
CA MET A 166 24.43 55.88 -17.87
C MET A 166 23.97 56.56 -19.17
N ALA A 167 23.06 55.94 -19.93
CA ALA A 167 22.54 56.54 -21.17
C ALA A 167 21.81 57.86 -20.91
N THR A 168 20.99 57.94 -19.85
CA THR A 168 20.32 59.18 -19.48
C THR A 168 21.29 60.28 -19.03
N GLN A 169 22.35 59.93 -18.29
CA GLN A 169 23.40 60.88 -17.90
C GLN A 169 24.14 61.42 -19.12
N VAL A 170 24.58 60.56 -20.04
CA VAL A 170 25.25 60.95 -21.28
C VAL A 170 24.34 61.85 -22.13
N TRP A 171 23.06 61.51 -22.23
CA TRP A 171 22.10 62.30 -22.99
C TRP A 171 21.89 63.70 -22.37
N ARG A 172 21.76 63.79 -21.04
CA ARG A 172 21.66 65.08 -20.33
C ARG A 172 22.91 65.94 -20.55
N VAL A 173 24.11 65.37 -20.43
CA VAL A 173 25.38 66.08 -20.65
C VAL A 173 25.49 66.55 -22.11
N ARG A 174 25.16 65.71 -23.09
CA ARG A 174 25.15 66.06 -24.52
C ARG A 174 24.16 67.19 -24.83
N ARG A 175 22.98 67.17 -24.21
CA ARG A 175 21.97 68.23 -24.38
C ARG A 175 22.47 69.56 -23.80
N ALA A 176 23.07 69.53 -22.60
CA ALA A 176 23.62 70.73 -21.96
C ALA A 176 24.78 71.34 -22.77
N THR A 177 25.73 70.53 -23.24
CA THR A 177 26.87 71.00 -24.06
C THR A 177 26.43 71.53 -25.43
N ARG A 178 25.38 70.97 -26.05
CA ARG A 178 24.81 71.52 -27.29
C ARG A 178 24.07 72.86 -27.07
N GLY A 179 23.47 73.07 -25.90
CA GLY A 179 22.82 74.34 -25.55
C GLY A 179 23.80 75.50 -25.31
N VAL A 180 24.96 75.21 -24.73
CA VAL A 180 26.03 76.19 -24.45
C VAL A 180 26.77 76.62 -25.73
N ARG A 181 26.76 75.79 -26.78
CA ARG A 181 27.49 76.06 -28.03
C ARG A 181 26.73 76.92 -29.05
N LYS A 182 25.68 77.65 -28.65
CA LYS A 182 25.10 78.69 -29.52
C LYS A 182 26.09 79.85 -29.66
N PRO A 183 26.37 80.34 -30.87
CA PRO A 183 27.47 81.27 -31.11
C PRO A 183 27.18 82.61 -30.44
N THR A 184 28.09 83.05 -29.58
CA THR A 184 28.24 84.47 -29.25
C THR A 184 28.73 85.14 -30.53
N THR A 185 27.82 85.70 -31.31
CA THR A 185 28.16 86.59 -32.43
C THR A 185 28.85 87.81 -31.82
N SER A 186 30.17 87.89 -31.94
CA SER A 186 30.94 89.08 -31.58
C SER A 186 30.78 90.10 -32.71
N SER A 187 30.08 91.18 -32.43
CA SER A 187 30.06 92.39 -33.25
C SER A 187 30.89 93.45 -32.54
N ALA A 188 32.09 93.73 -33.07
CA ALA A 188 32.82 94.99 -32.98
C ALA A 188 34.07 94.87 -33.87
#